data_AF-A0A9Y2JJT6-F1
#
_entry.id   AF-A0A9Y2JJT6-F1
#
_cell.length_a   1.000
_cell.length_b   1.000
_cell.length_c   1.000
_cell.angle_alpha   90.00
_cell.angle_beta   90.00
_cell.angle_gamma   90.00
#
_symmetry.space_group_name_H-M   'P 1'
#
loop_
_entity.id
_entity.type
_entity.pdbx_description
1 polymer ?
#
loop_
_entity_poly.entity_id
_entity_poly.type
_entity_poly.pdbx_seq_one_letter_code
_entity_poly.pdbx_strand_id
1 'polypeptide(L)'
;MSARRGQHPLRRETRLVTLSFGGNDVGFAGCLHPDHGKDTCWDHRLTAADKVIGDQTPKTSLQARLANLYQAVRDAAPNAHIVVLTYPA
;
A
#
# COMPACT_ATOMS: atom_id res chain seq x y z
N MET A 1 4.96 -19.51 -4.41
CA MET A 1 5.21 -19.48 -2.95
C MET A 1 3.88 -19.59 -2.22
N SER A 2 3.56 -20.76 -1.67
CA SER A 2 2.30 -20.97 -0.93
C SER A 2 2.53 -20.67 0.55
N ALA A 3 1.96 -19.60 1.07
CA ALA A 3 1.89 -19.38 2.52
C ALA A 3 1.01 -20.47 3.14
N ARG A 4 1.52 -21.18 4.16
CA ARG A 4 0.73 -22.19 4.88
C ARG A 4 -0.41 -21.48 5.63
N ARG A 5 -1.67 -21.83 5.32
CA ARG A 5 -2.84 -21.31 6.05
C ARG A 5 -2.65 -21.60 7.54
N GLY A 6 -2.65 -20.56 8.37
CA GLY A 6 -2.58 -20.64 9.83
C GLY A 6 -1.30 -20.08 10.48
N GLN A 7 -0.25 -19.77 9.70
CA GLN A 7 0.95 -19.09 10.24
C GLN A 7 1.03 -17.66 9.73
N HIS A 8 1.08 -16.71 10.66
CA HIS A 8 1.39 -15.32 10.32
C HIS A 8 2.83 -15.27 9.77
N PRO A 9 3.06 -14.73 8.56
CA PRO A 9 4.38 -14.81 7.91
C PRO A 9 5.45 -14.00 8.65
N LEU A 10 5.03 -12.98 9.41
CA LEU A 10 5.88 -12.20 10.31
C LEU A 10 5.92 -12.80 11.71
N ARG A 11 7.13 -12.86 12.27
CA ARG A 11 7.45 -13.37 13.62
C ARG A 11 8.67 -12.66 14.21
N ARG A 12 8.91 -12.83 15.52
CA ARG A 12 10.04 -12.19 16.24
C ARG A 12 11.42 -12.51 15.64
N GLU A 13 11.58 -13.67 15.01
CA GLU A 13 12.84 -14.10 14.39
C GLU A 13 13.07 -13.47 13.00
N THR A 14 12.06 -12.79 12.44
CA THR A 14 12.18 -12.09 11.16
C THR A 14 13.28 -11.03 11.26
N ARG A 15 14.23 -11.06 10.32
CA ARG A 15 15.38 -10.14 10.29
C ARG A 15 15.29 -9.08 9.21
N LEU A 16 14.51 -9.32 8.16
CA LEU A 16 14.34 -8.41 7.04
C LEU A 16 12.88 -8.46 6.56
N VAL A 17 12.30 -7.29 6.34
CA VAL A 17 11.03 -7.11 5.65
C VAL A 17 11.27 -6.11 4.52
N THR A 18 10.89 -6.51 3.31
CA THR A 18 10.81 -5.59 2.16
C THR A 18 9.34 -5.44 1.80
N LEU A 19 8.92 -4.21 1.50
CA LEU A 19 7.52 -3.94 1.18
C LEU A 19 7.38 -2.81 0.16
N SER A 20 6.47 -2.99 -0.78
CA SER A 20 5.93 -1.96 -1.68
C SER A 20 4.41 -1.96 -1.48
N PHE A 21 3.83 -0.83 -1.10
CA PHE A 21 2.42 -0.75 -0.73
C PHE A 21 1.85 0.63 -1.11
N GLY A 22 0.52 0.72 -1.21
CA GLY A 22 -0.21 1.98 -1.38
C GLY A 22 -0.77 2.20 -2.78
N GLY A 23 -0.20 1.60 -3.83
CA GLY A 23 -0.71 1.77 -5.20
C GLY A 23 -2.16 1.30 -5.38
N ASN A 24 -2.54 0.19 -4.74
CA ASN A 24 -3.93 -0.29 -4.76
C ASN A 24 -4.84 0.56 -3.87
N ASP A 25 -4.35 1.07 -2.73
CA ASP A 25 -5.10 1.93 -1.81
C ASP A 25 -5.50 3.26 -2.45
N VAL A 26 -4.69 3.77 -3.38
CA VAL A 26 -5.01 4.97 -4.18
C VAL A 26 -5.76 4.63 -5.47
N GLY A 27 -6.06 3.35 -5.72
CA GLY A 27 -6.83 2.93 -6.89
C GLY A 27 -6.06 2.91 -8.21
N PHE A 28 -4.73 2.86 -8.19
CA PHE A 28 -3.90 2.93 -9.40
C PHE A 28 -4.19 1.81 -10.41
N ALA A 29 -4.49 0.59 -9.94
CA ALA A 29 -4.90 -0.52 -10.81
C ALA A 29 -6.20 -0.20 -11.58
N GLY A 30 -7.08 0.61 -10.99
CA GLY A 30 -8.28 1.12 -11.65
C GLY A 30 -7.98 2.16 -12.73
N CYS A 31 -6.86 2.89 -12.66
CA CYS A 31 -6.43 3.77 -13.76
C CYS A 31 -6.01 2.94 -14.99
N LEU A 32 -5.42 1.76 -14.75
CA LEU A 32 -5.01 0.84 -15.82
C LEU A 32 -6.17 0.01 -16.37
N HIS A 33 -7.35 0.06 -15.75
CA HIS A 33 -8.49 -0.71 -16.22
C HIS A 33 -9.09 -0.03 -17.46
N PRO A 34 -9.18 -0.74 -18.60
CA PRO A 34 -9.53 -0.16 -19.88
C PRO A 34 -11.04 0.02 -20.04
N ASP A 35 -11.72 0.65 -19.06
CA ASP A 35 -13.14 1.01 -19.15
C ASP A 35 -13.36 2.07 -20.26
N HIS A 36 -13.31 1.57 -21.49
CA HIS A 36 -13.89 2.02 -22.75
C HIS A 36 -13.53 3.41 -23.30
N GLY A 37 -12.23 3.71 -23.41
CA GLY A 37 -11.73 4.66 -24.43
C GLY A 37 -12.22 6.10 -24.30
N LYS A 38 -12.58 6.55 -23.09
CA LYS A 38 -12.89 7.96 -22.82
C LYS A 38 -11.81 8.55 -21.92
N ASP A 39 -11.11 9.55 -22.44
CA ASP A 39 -10.04 10.28 -21.74
C ASP A 39 -10.48 10.80 -20.36
N THR A 40 -11.77 11.12 -20.19
CA THR A 40 -12.35 11.60 -18.94
C THR A 40 -12.32 10.59 -17.79
N CYS A 41 -12.25 9.28 -18.08
CA CYS A 41 -12.15 8.25 -17.03
C CYS A 41 -10.76 8.31 -16.37
N TRP A 42 -9.71 8.49 -17.15
CA TRP A 42 -8.33 8.56 -16.66
C TRP A 42 -8.13 9.76 -15.73
N ASP A 43 -8.53 10.96 -16.16
CA ASP A 43 -8.39 12.19 -15.37
C ASP A 43 -9.17 12.12 -14.05
N HIS A 44 -10.38 11.55 -14.08
CA HIS A 44 -11.17 11.37 -12.87
C HIS A 44 -10.51 10.40 -11.89
N ARG A 45 -9.92 9.30 -12.37
CA ARG A 45 -9.23 8.30 -11.52
C ARG A 45 -7.93 8.87 -10.95
N LEU A 46 -7.16 9.62 -11.73
CA LEU A 46 -5.97 10.32 -11.23
C LEU A 46 -6.35 11.37 -10.16
N THR A 47 -7.38 12.19 -10.43
CA THR A 47 -7.87 13.17 -9.46
C THR A 47 -8.33 12.51 -8.15
N ALA A 48 -8.97 11.34 -8.23
CA ALA A 48 -9.36 10.58 -7.05
C ALA A 48 -8.15 10.03 -6.28
N ALA A 49 -7.13 9.52 -7.00
CA ALA A 49 -5.88 9.06 -6.39
C ALA A 49 -5.17 10.21 -5.66
N ASP A 50 -5.04 11.37 -6.30
CA ASP A 50 -4.43 12.57 -5.72
C ASP A 50 -5.15 13.03 -4.45
N LYS A 51 -6.48 12.91 -4.41
CA LYS A 51 -7.25 13.19 -3.19
C LYS A 51 -6.87 12.26 -2.05
N VAL A 52 -6.76 10.94 -2.28
CA VAL A 52 -6.39 9.98 -1.24
C VAL A 52 -4.95 10.19 -0.76
N ILE A 53 -4.06 10.57 -1.68
CA ILE A 53 -2.65 10.90 -1.37
C ILE A 53 -2.56 12.20 -0.57
N GLY A 54 -3.33 13.22 -0.95
CA GLY A 54 -3.31 14.54 -0.31
C GLY A 54 -4.17 14.67 0.94
N ASP A 55 -5.11 13.74 1.16
CA ASP A 55 -6.02 13.74 2.31
C ASP A 55 -5.22 13.71 3.62
N GLN A 56 -5.59 14.55 4.58
CA GLN A 56 -4.97 14.60 5.91
C GLN A 56 -5.84 13.92 6.97
N THR A 57 -7.00 13.40 6.58
CA THR A 57 -7.96 12.76 7.48
C THR A 57 -7.47 11.36 7.86
N PRO A 58 -7.30 11.05 9.17
CA PRO A 58 -6.67 9.80 9.61
C PRO A 58 -7.38 8.50 9.19
N LYS A 59 -8.65 8.55 8.80
CA LYS A 59 -9.43 7.36 8.43
C LYS A 59 -9.30 6.98 6.96
N THR A 60 -8.97 7.94 6.11
CA THR A 60 -9.07 7.81 4.65
C THR A 60 -7.74 8.06 3.96
N SER A 61 -6.85 8.84 4.59
CA SER A 61 -5.55 9.17 4.01
C SER A 61 -4.64 7.97 3.82
N LEU A 62 -3.83 8.03 2.76
CA LEU A 62 -2.78 7.05 2.52
C LEU A 62 -1.74 7.05 3.65
N GLN A 63 -1.41 8.23 4.19
CA GLN A 63 -0.42 8.41 5.25
C GLN A 63 -0.80 7.61 6.50
N ALA A 64 -2.06 7.70 6.94
CA ALA A 64 -2.51 6.99 8.14
C ALA A 64 -2.53 5.47 7.93
N ARG A 65 -2.90 5.01 6.73
CA ARG A 65 -2.85 3.58 6.36
C ARG A 65 -1.43 3.04 6.38
N LEU A 66 -0.49 3.78 5.80
CA LEU A 66 0.94 3.42 5.81
C LEU A 66 1.52 3.40 7.23
N ALA A 67 1.18 4.39 8.06
CA ALA A 67 1.60 4.41 9.47
C ALA A 67 1.10 3.17 10.24
N ASN A 68 -0.18 2.81 10.06
CA ASN A 68 -0.75 1.61 10.68
C ASN A 68 -0.09 0.34 10.20
N LEU A 69 0.18 0.22 8.89
CA LEU A 69 0.90 -0.92 8.32
C LEU A 69 2.30 -1.04 8.92
N TYR A 70 3.07 0.05 8.97
CA TYR A 70 4.44 0.03 9.48
C TYR A 70 4.48 -0.32 10.96
N GLN A 71 3.51 0.18 11.75
CA GLN A 71 3.38 -0.20 13.15
C GLN A 71 3.03 -1.69 13.30
N ALA A 72 2.06 -2.20 12.54
CA ALA A 72 1.68 -3.61 12.60
C ALA A 72 2.84 -4.55 12.21
N VAL A 73 3.63 -4.18 11.21
CA VAL A 73 4.85 -4.91 10.83
C VAL A 73 5.87 -4.88 11.96
N ARG A 74 6.09 -3.71 12.58
CA ARG A 74 7.03 -3.56 13.71
C ARG A 74 6.60 -4.39 14.91
N ASP A 75 5.32 -4.43 15.23
CA ASP A 75 4.78 -5.19 16.36
C ASP A 75 4.94 -6.71 16.14
N ALA A 76 4.71 -7.17 14.91
CA ALA A 76 4.85 -8.58 14.55
C ALA A 76 6.31 -9.04 14.38
N ALA A 77 7.20 -8.14 13.93
CA ALA A 77 8.60 -8.41 13.62
C ALA A 77 9.54 -7.34 14.22
N PRO A 78 9.63 -7.24 15.56
CA PRO A 78 10.35 -6.15 16.23
C PRO A 78 11.87 -6.11 15.92
N ASN A 79 12.45 -7.25 15.55
CA ASN A 79 13.88 -7.40 15.25
C ASN A 79 14.21 -7.23 13.76
N ALA A 80 13.22 -6.95 12.91
CA ALA A 80 13.44 -6.84 11.48
C ALA A 80 13.95 -5.46 11.07
N HIS A 81 14.88 -5.43 10.12
CA HIS A 81 15.12 -4.26 9.30
C HIS A 81 14.00 -4.12 8.27
N ILE A 82 13.37 -2.96 8.20
CA ILE A 82 12.22 -2.70 7.31
C ILE A 82 12.68 -1.79 6.18
N VAL A 83 12.61 -2.28 4.94
CA VAL A 83 12.93 -1.52 3.73
C VAL A 83 11.65 -1.27 2.94
N VAL A 84 11.30 0.00 2.79
CA VAL A 84 10.16 0.43 1.98
C VAL A 84 10.67 0.76 0.58
N LEU A 85 10.11 0.10 -0.42
CA LEU A 85 10.41 0.32 -1.83
C LEU A 85 9.32 1.18 -2.45
N THR A 86 9.72 2.27 -3.10
CA THR A 86 8.80 3.11 -3.86
C THR A 86 8.52 2.51 -5.23
N TYR A 87 7.49 3.03 -5.88
CA TYR A 87 7.25 2.75 -7.30
C TYR A 87 8.32 3.46 -8.17
N PRO A 88 8.62 2.94 -9.37
CA PRO A 88 9.46 3.63 -10.34
C PRO A 88 8.90 5.01 -10.69
N ALA A 89 9.79 5.93 -11.05
CA ALA A 89 9.44 7.22 -11.65
C ALA A 89 8.96 7.03 -13.11
#